data_AF-A0A963GH20-F1
#
_entry.id   AF-A0A963GH20-F1
#
_cell.length_a   1.000
_cell.length_b   1.000
_cell.length_c   1.000
_cell.angle_alpha   90.00
_cell.angle_beta   90.00
_cell.angle_gamma   90.00
#
_symmetry.space_group_name_H-M   'P 1'
#
loop_
_entity.id
_entity.type
_entity.pdbx_description
1 polymer ?
#
loop_
_entity_poly.entity_id
_entity_poly.type
_entity_poly.pdbx_seq_one_letter_code
_entity_poly.pdbx_strand_id
1 'polypeptide(L)'
;MKRQLPKAIPAIHPLPEHLVDSQRLAWYQDMKAVLRMPSMGVVTMAFSHYPNFFAELWRGLRPVCASAPFNEALVRLQEHSDAQAATLAPSSLEAALGGLGYAPGEVDGIRAVLEAFHHSNQAYLLIATLARLLLEGGRFGDERNVAPPFYGEQATTQAAPAVLMEAHHADKPTRELYADIKTTLGVPFVNTEYRALARWPSYFSLAWGSLRPQLHSAPHEALCTALHEEALQLCRHFPNPEGLDAAGLKHAASQDAALAEVLEVSRLFQWLLPGLIINLAYFRAQL
;
A
#
# COMPACT_ATOMS: atom_id res chain seq x y z
N MET A 1 -11.63 9.95 12.18
CA MET A 1 -10.31 9.39 12.55
C MET A 1 -9.26 10.20 11.82
N LYS A 2 -8.40 10.95 12.53
CA LYS A 2 -7.38 11.81 11.90
C LYS A 2 -6.20 10.98 11.40
N ARG A 3 -5.57 11.40 10.29
CA ARG A 3 -4.28 10.86 9.84
C ARG A 3 -3.20 11.26 10.85
N GLN A 4 -2.57 10.29 11.49
CA GLN A 4 -1.60 10.53 12.57
C GLN A 4 -0.53 9.46 12.52
N LEU A 5 0.74 9.88 12.52
CA LEU A 5 1.86 8.98 12.71
C LEU A 5 1.82 8.45 14.17
N PRO A 6 2.06 7.16 14.39
CA PRO A 6 2.34 6.62 15.72
C PRO A 6 3.35 7.47 16.49
N LYS A 7 3.15 7.65 17.80
CA LYS A 7 4.11 8.38 18.65
C LYS A 7 5.49 7.71 18.65
N ALA A 8 5.51 6.39 18.58
CA ALA A 8 6.70 5.58 18.38
C ALA A 8 6.41 4.62 17.23
N ILE A 9 7.36 4.48 16.30
CA ILE A 9 7.21 3.54 15.18
C ILE A 9 7.27 2.12 15.77
N PRO A 10 6.19 1.33 15.65
CA PRO A 10 6.19 -0.03 16.17
C PRO A 10 7.18 -0.91 15.37
N ALA A 11 7.69 -1.94 16.02
CA ALA A 11 8.35 -3.01 15.29
C ALA A 11 7.33 -3.67 14.35
N ILE A 12 7.77 -3.97 13.12
CA ILE A 12 6.97 -4.71 12.15
C ILE A 12 7.66 -6.03 11.86
N HIS A 13 6.86 -7.11 11.76
CA HIS A 13 7.35 -8.47 11.59
C HIS A 13 6.83 -9.12 10.30
N PRO A 14 7.06 -8.52 9.11
CA PRO A 14 6.62 -9.13 7.87
C PRO A 14 7.36 -10.45 7.63
N LEU A 15 6.62 -11.52 7.33
CA LEU A 15 7.21 -12.78 6.87
C LEU A 15 7.17 -12.84 5.32
N PRO A 16 8.32 -12.81 4.63
CA PRO A 16 8.40 -12.86 3.17
C PRO A 16 7.73 -14.11 2.58
N GLU A 17 7.18 -13.99 1.38
CA GLU A 17 6.43 -15.06 0.72
C GLU A 17 7.22 -16.36 0.48
N HIS A 18 8.54 -16.29 0.33
CA HIS A 18 9.37 -17.48 0.14
C HIS A 18 9.67 -18.22 1.46
N LEU A 19 9.30 -17.65 2.61
CA LEU A 19 9.47 -18.23 3.94
C LEU A 19 8.15 -18.64 4.59
N VAL A 20 7.00 -18.37 3.96
CA VAL A 20 5.70 -18.75 4.54
C VAL A 20 5.38 -20.22 4.27
N ASP A 21 4.77 -20.86 5.25
CA ASP A 21 4.25 -22.22 5.15
C ASP A 21 2.82 -22.30 5.70
N SER A 22 2.25 -23.51 5.63
CA SER A 22 1.03 -23.88 6.37
C SER A 22 -0.14 -22.91 6.14
N GLN A 23 -0.85 -22.52 7.21
CA GLN A 23 -2.01 -21.63 7.14
C GLN A 23 -1.68 -20.24 6.59
N ARG A 24 -0.48 -19.71 6.86
CA ARG A 24 -0.09 -18.39 6.37
C ARG A 24 0.13 -18.39 4.86
N LEU A 25 0.69 -19.47 4.31
CA LEU A 25 0.78 -19.66 2.86
C LEU A 25 -0.61 -19.68 2.20
N ALA A 26 -1.58 -20.40 2.80
CA ALA A 26 -2.95 -20.44 2.29
C ALA A 26 -3.60 -19.05 2.27
N TRP A 27 -3.41 -18.26 3.34
CA TRP A 27 -3.86 -16.86 3.38
C TRP A 27 -3.22 -15.99 2.31
N TYR A 28 -1.92 -16.11 2.10
CA TYR A 28 -1.20 -15.31 1.10
C TYR A 28 -1.69 -15.65 -0.32
N GLN A 29 -1.91 -16.93 -0.61
CA GLN A 29 -2.43 -17.38 -1.90
C GLN A 29 -3.86 -16.88 -2.14
N ASP A 30 -4.75 -17.01 -1.16
CA ASP A 30 -6.14 -16.56 -1.26
C ASP A 30 -6.23 -15.03 -1.39
N MET A 31 -5.48 -14.28 -0.57
CA MET A 31 -5.45 -12.82 -0.66
C MET A 31 -4.93 -12.33 -2.01
N LYS A 32 -3.83 -12.91 -2.53
CA LYS A 32 -3.33 -12.58 -3.87
C LYS A 32 -4.33 -12.91 -4.97
N ALA A 33 -5.05 -14.03 -4.85
CA ALA A 33 -6.08 -14.40 -5.83
C ALA A 33 -7.28 -13.44 -5.80
N VAL A 34 -7.78 -13.10 -4.60
CA VAL A 34 -8.93 -12.20 -4.42
C VAL A 34 -8.58 -10.76 -4.82
N LEU A 35 -7.42 -10.26 -4.39
CA LEU A 35 -6.96 -8.92 -4.73
C LEU A 35 -6.34 -8.84 -6.13
N ARG A 36 -6.09 -9.98 -6.77
CA ARG A 36 -5.48 -10.10 -8.11
C ARG A 36 -4.11 -9.43 -8.19
N MET A 37 -3.30 -9.66 -7.16
CA MET A 37 -1.98 -9.05 -7.00
C MET A 37 -0.89 -10.11 -7.16
N PRO A 38 0.26 -9.76 -7.78
CA PRO A 38 1.35 -10.72 -8.00
C PRO A 38 2.12 -11.06 -6.72
N SER A 39 2.05 -10.20 -5.70
CA SER A 39 2.79 -10.33 -4.45
C SER A 39 2.02 -9.74 -3.27
N MET A 40 2.37 -10.19 -2.07
CA MET A 40 1.85 -9.67 -0.81
C MET A 40 2.56 -8.38 -0.41
N GLY A 41 1.78 -7.39 0.03
CA GLY A 41 2.27 -6.13 0.56
C GLY A 41 2.82 -6.29 1.97
N VAL A 42 3.79 -5.43 2.34
CA VAL A 42 4.42 -5.47 3.67
C VAL A 42 3.40 -5.31 4.79
N VAL A 43 2.34 -4.53 4.57
CA VAL A 43 1.25 -4.34 5.53
C VAL A 43 0.53 -5.65 5.88
N THR A 44 0.14 -6.44 4.89
CA THR A 44 -0.60 -7.69 5.11
C THR A 44 0.34 -8.81 5.55
N MET A 45 1.61 -8.78 5.13
CA MET A 45 2.64 -9.63 5.71
C MET A 45 2.85 -9.33 7.20
N ALA A 46 2.91 -8.05 7.59
CA ALA A 46 3.05 -7.64 8.99
C ALA A 46 1.79 -7.96 9.81
N PHE A 47 0.59 -7.78 9.27
CA PHE A 47 -0.64 -8.20 9.95
C PHE A 47 -0.70 -9.71 10.16
N SER A 48 -0.22 -10.51 9.20
CA SER A 48 -0.20 -11.97 9.33
C SER A 48 0.68 -12.51 10.46
N HIS A 49 1.56 -11.65 11.03
CA HIS A 49 2.29 -11.94 12.25
C HIS A 49 1.35 -12.23 13.43
N TYR A 50 0.19 -11.59 13.47
CA TYR A 50 -0.87 -11.77 14.46
C TYR A 50 -1.95 -12.70 13.87
N PRO A 51 -1.85 -14.03 14.05
CA PRO A 51 -2.65 -15.00 13.30
C PRO A 51 -4.15 -14.92 13.61
N ASN A 52 -4.56 -14.71 14.87
CA ASN A 52 -5.98 -14.62 15.21
C ASN A 52 -6.58 -13.32 14.65
N PHE A 53 -5.88 -12.20 14.82
CA PHE A 53 -6.24 -10.90 14.23
C PHE A 53 -6.37 -10.98 12.71
N PHE A 54 -5.35 -11.53 12.03
CA PHE A 54 -5.34 -11.62 10.58
C PHE A 54 -6.43 -12.57 10.08
N ALA A 55 -6.66 -13.70 10.75
CA ALA A 55 -7.73 -14.63 10.42
C ALA A 55 -9.10 -13.94 10.47
N GLU A 56 -9.40 -13.22 11.55
CA GLU A 56 -10.69 -12.54 11.72
C GLU A 56 -10.85 -11.37 10.74
N LEU A 57 -9.79 -10.57 10.56
CA LEU A 57 -9.77 -9.49 9.58
C LEU A 57 -10.01 -10.02 8.17
N TRP A 58 -9.26 -11.05 7.76
CA TRP A 58 -9.36 -11.58 6.40
C TRP A 58 -10.67 -12.30 6.17
N ARG A 59 -11.19 -13.08 7.14
CA ARG A 59 -12.54 -13.68 7.07
C ARG A 59 -13.59 -12.63 6.71
N GLY A 60 -13.59 -11.50 7.42
CA GLY A 60 -14.53 -10.42 7.21
C GLY A 60 -14.33 -9.64 5.91
N LEU A 61 -13.08 -9.31 5.59
CA LEU A 61 -12.74 -8.47 4.44
C LEU A 61 -12.67 -9.22 3.12
N ARG A 62 -12.49 -10.54 3.12
CA ARG A 62 -12.39 -11.34 1.90
C ARG A 62 -13.57 -11.12 0.93
N PRO A 63 -14.86 -11.25 1.34
CA PRO A 63 -15.98 -10.99 0.43
C PRO A 63 -16.11 -9.51 0.06
N VAL A 64 -15.65 -8.58 0.92
CA VAL A 64 -15.60 -7.15 0.59
C VAL A 64 -14.61 -6.92 -0.55
N CYS A 65 -13.39 -7.46 -0.42
CA CYS A 65 -12.34 -7.34 -1.43
C CYS A 65 -12.71 -7.99 -2.78
N ALA A 66 -13.54 -9.04 -2.75
CA ALA A 66 -14.06 -9.71 -3.95
C ALA A 66 -15.25 -8.97 -4.61
N SER A 67 -15.74 -7.88 -4.04
CA SER A 67 -16.97 -7.21 -4.47
C SER A 67 -16.75 -6.10 -5.50
N ALA A 68 -17.78 -5.78 -6.27
CA ALA A 68 -17.75 -4.63 -7.20
C ALA A 68 -17.52 -3.28 -6.48
N PRO A 69 -18.18 -2.96 -5.34
CA PRO A 69 -17.91 -1.72 -4.61
C PRO A 69 -16.46 -1.52 -4.17
N PHE A 70 -15.75 -2.60 -3.84
CA PHE A 70 -14.32 -2.51 -3.51
C PHE A 70 -13.48 -2.15 -4.73
N ASN A 71 -13.74 -2.78 -5.88
CA ASN A 71 -13.03 -2.45 -7.11
C ASN A 71 -13.33 -1.02 -7.59
N GLU A 72 -14.57 -0.57 -7.49
CA GLU A 72 -14.95 0.84 -7.75
C GLU A 72 -14.21 1.81 -6.82
N ALA A 73 -14.03 1.45 -5.55
CA ALA A 73 -13.24 2.24 -4.61
C ALA A 73 -11.75 2.29 -4.98
N LEU A 74 -11.16 1.21 -5.52
CA LEU A 74 -9.79 1.24 -6.03
C LEU A 74 -9.67 2.25 -7.19
N VAL A 75 -10.53 2.13 -8.21
CA VAL A 75 -10.55 3.07 -9.35
C VAL A 75 -10.70 4.51 -8.88
N ARG A 76 -11.60 4.76 -7.94
CA ARG A 76 -11.81 6.11 -7.38
C ARG A 76 -10.58 6.62 -6.62
N LEU A 77 -9.89 5.79 -5.84
CA LEU A 77 -8.65 6.17 -5.18
C LEU A 77 -7.53 6.45 -6.18
N GLN A 78 -7.45 5.68 -7.27
CA GLN A 78 -6.52 5.91 -8.36
C GLN A 78 -6.69 7.29 -8.98
N GLU A 79 -7.90 7.55 -9.51
CA GLU A 79 -8.26 8.83 -10.13
C GLU A 79 -8.01 10.01 -9.18
N HIS A 80 -8.38 9.84 -7.91
CA HIS A 80 -8.15 10.86 -6.88
C HIS A 80 -6.66 11.13 -6.67
N SER A 81 -5.84 10.08 -6.50
CA SER A 81 -4.41 10.25 -6.27
C SER A 81 -3.66 10.80 -7.48
N ASP A 82 -4.08 10.45 -8.70
CA ASP A 82 -3.49 10.95 -9.94
C ASP A 82 -3.79 12.44 -10.13
N ALA A 83 -5.07 12.82 -9.96
CA ALA A 83 -5.48 14.21 -10.00
C ALA A 83 -4.74 15.06 -8.95
N GLN A 84 -4.56 14.52 -7.74
CA GLN A 84 -3.84 15.19 -6.67
C GLN A 84 -2.34 15.32 -6.94
N ALA A 85 -1.67 14.24 -7.35
CA ALA A 85 -0.24 14.28 -7.64
C ALA A 85 0.09 15.25 -8.79
N ALA A 86 -0.79 15.38 -9.79
CA ALA A 86 -0.65 16.35 -10.87
C ALA A 86 -0.58 17.81 -10.37
N THR A 87 -1.21 18.14 -9.23
CA THR A 87 -1.15 19.49 -8.64
C THR A 87 0.24 19.86 -8.11
N LEU A 88 1.11 18.88 -7.87
CA LEU A 88 2.51 19.11 -7.52
C LEU A 88 3.39 19.43 -8.73
N ALA A 89 2.80 19.49 -9.93
CA ALA A 89 3.46 19.79 -11.20
C ALA A 89 4.74 18.95 -11.46
N PRO A 90 4.63 17.61 -11.46
CA PRO A 90 5.76 16.74 -11.78
C PRO A 90 6.36 17.09 -13.15
N SER A 91 7.69 17.25 -13.19
CA SER A 91 8.40 17.47 -14.45
C SER A 91 8.61 16.16 -15.18
N SER A 92 8.33 16.13 -16.48
CA SER A 92 8.58 14.95 -17.31
C SER A 92 10.07 14.60 -17.33
N LEU A 93 10.37 13.30 -17.17
CA LEU A 93 11.71 12.74 -17.21
C LEU A 93 12.04 12.10 -18.57
N GLU A 94 11.09 12.02 -19.50
CA GLU A 94 11.25 11.32 -20.80
C GLU A 94 12.51 11.75 -21.56
N ALA A 95 12.72 13.07 -21.72
CA ALA A 95 13.89 13.60 -22.42
C ALA A 95 15.20 13.31 -21.67
N ALA A 96 15.18 13.40 -20.34
CA ALA A 96 16.35 13.12 -19.51
C ALA A 96 16.72 11.63 -19.56
N LEU A 97 15.73 10.74 -19.51
CA LEU A 97 15.93 9.30 -19.64
C LEU A 97 16.44 8.92 -21.02
N GLY A 98 15.89 9.50 -22.08
CA GLY A 98 16.40 9.34 -23.45
C GLY A 98 17.85 9.79 -23.58
N GLY A 99 18.22 10.91 -22.95
CA GLY A 99 19.61 11.39 -22.90
C GLY A 99 20.57 10.48 -22.12
N LEU A 100 20.04 9.72 -21.15
CA LEU A 100 20.79 8.70 -20.40
C LEU A 100 20.84 7.34 -21.12
N GLY A 101 20.17 7.20 -22.27
CA GLY A 101 20.17 5.99 -23.08
C GLY A 101 19.07 4.98 -22.76
N TYR A 102 18.04 5.35 -21.99
CA TYR A 102 16.87 4.49 -21.77
C TYR A 102 16.11 4.29 -23.08
N ALA A 103 15.91 3.03 -23.47
CA ALA A 103 15.04 2.69 -24.58
C ALA A 103 13.56 2.81 -24.18
N PRO A 104 12.64 3.06 -25.13
CA PRO A 104 11.20 3.14 -24.84
C PRO A 104 10.66 1.93 -24.06
N GLY A 105 11.09 0.72 -24.41
CA GLY A 105 10.69 -0.50 -23.72
C GLY A 105 11.19 -0.61 -22.26
N GLU A 106 12.31 0.05 -21.92
CA GLU A 106 12.77 0.13 -20.53
C GLU A 106 11.89 1.08 -19.72
N VAL A 107 11.49 2.21 -20.30
CA VAL A 107 10.57 3.18 -19.69
C VAL A 107 9.19 2.54 -19.50
N ASP A 108 8.69 1.80 -20.49
CA ASP A 108 7.45 1.03 -20.37
C ASP A 108 7.52 0.00 -19.24
N GLY A 109 8.69 -0.63 -19.05
CA GLY A 109 8.94 -1.51 -17.91
C GLY A 109 8.83 -0.80 -16.55
N ILE A 110 9.30 0.45 -16.46
CA ILE A 110 9.15 1.27 -15.24
C ILE A 110 7.68 1.64 -15.02
N ARG A 111 6.97 2.09 -16.07
CA ARG A 111 5.53 2.40 -16.00
C ARG A 111 4.72 1.19 -15.53
N ALA A 112 5.00 0.00 -16.06
CA ALA A 112 4.31 -1.22 -15.66
C ALA A 112 4.53 -1.57 -14.18
N VAL A 113 5.75 -1.38 -13.65
CA VAL A 113 6.05 -1.59 -12.23
C VAL A 113 5.29 -0.57 -11.36
N LEU A 114 5.29 0.71 -11.74
CA LEU A 114 4.55 1.74 -11.01
C LEU A 114 3.05 1.46 -10.99
N GLU A 115 2.46 1.06 -12.12
CA GLU A 115 1.03 0.74 -12.23
C GLU A 115 0.63 -0.41 -11.29
N ALA A 116 1.41 -1.51 -11.31
CA ALA A 116 1.15 -2.68 -10.48
C ALA A 116 1.18 -2.34 -8.98
N PHE A 117 2.14 -1.52 -8.54
CA PHE A 117 2.23 -1.08 -7.16
C PHE A 117 1.16 -0.07 -6.78
N HIS A 118 0.77 0.80 -7.71
CA HIS A 118 -0.26 1.80 -7.45
C HIS A 118 -1.61 1.12 -7.16
N HIS A 119 -2.02 0.16 -8.00
CA HIS A 119 -3.18 -0.68 -7.75
C HIS A 119 -3.07 -1.42 -6.40
N SER A 120 -1.90 -2.04 -6.14
CA SER A 120 -1.69 -2.81 -4.92
C SER A 120 -1.84 -1.98 -3.65
N ASN A 121 -1.26 -0.78 -3.63
CA ASN A 121 -1.24 0.10 -2.47
C ASN A 121 -2.61 0.67 -2.12
N GLN A 122 -3.50 0.90 -3.09
CA GLN A 122 -4.86 1.34 -2.81
C GLN A 122 -5.65 0.30 -2.03
N ALA A 123 -5.55 -0.98 -2.40
CA ALA A 123 -6.22 -2.05 -1.66
C ALA A 123 -5.67 -2.17 -0.24
N TYR A 124 -4.34 -2.08 -0.11
CA TYR A 124 -3.69 -2.08 1.20
C TYR A 124 -4.08 -0.88 2.05
N LEU A 125 -4.31 0.31 1.46
CA LEU A 125 -4.81 1.48 2.17
C LEU A 125 -6.21 1.24 2.73
N LEU A 126 -7.11 0.66 1.94
CA LEU A 126 -8.47 0.31 2.38
C LEU A 126 -8.44 -0.73 3.51
N ILE A 127 -7.64 -1.80 3.38
CA ILE A 127 -7.48 -2.84 4.40
C ILE A 127 -6.91 -2.26 5.70
N ALA A 128 -5.84 -1.46 5.63
CA ALA A 128 -5.26 -0.81 6.79
C ALA A 128 -6.22 0.19 7.46
N THR A 129 -7.03 0.88 6.65
CA THR A 129 -8.06 1.81 7.14
C THR A 129 -9.17 1.08 7.87
N LEU A 130 -9.68 -0.04 7.33
CA LEU A 130 -10.69 -0.87 7.99
C LEU A 130 -10.16 -1.50 9.28
N ALA A 131 -8.95 -2.05 9.25
CA ALA A 131 -8.29 -2.60 10.43
C ALA A 131 -8.18 -1.56 11.54
N ARG A 132 -7.63 -0.38 11.25
CA ARG A 132 -7.50 0.71 12.22
C ARG A 132 -8.88 1.19 12.71
N LEU A 133 -9.84 1.39 11.81
CA LEU A 133 -11.18 1.85 12.14
C LEU A 133 -11.84 0.94 13.18
N LEU A 134 -11.79 -0.37 12.97
CA LEU A 134 -12.37 -1.37 13.88
C LEU A 134 -11.59 -1.49 15.20
N LEU A 135 -10.25 -1.49 15.16
CA LEU A 135 -9.42 -1.49 16.36
C LEU A 135 -9.60 -0.23 17.22
N GLU A 136 -10.01 0.90 16.64
CA GLU A 136 -10.39 2.11 17.38
C GLU A 136 -11.86 2.12 17.82
N GLY A 137 -12.63 1.07 17.55
CA GLY A 137 -14.05 0.95 17.95
C GLY A 137 -15.05 1.56 16.97
N GLY A 138 -14.60 1.91 15.76
CA GLY A 138 -15.48 2.30 14.66
C GLY A 138 -16.25 1.12 14.07
N ARG A 139 -17.04 1.41 13.04
CA ARG A 139 -17.84 0.45 12.28
C ARG A 139 -17.79 0.80 10.80
N PHE A 140 -18.03 -0.19 9.95
CA PHE A 140 -18.17 0.00 8.51
C PHE A 140 -19.32 -0.87 8.00
N GLY A 141 -20.01 -0.37 6.98
CA GLY A 141 -21.16 -1.04 6.39
C GLY A 141 -22.36 -1.18 7.34
N ASP A 142 -23.49 -1.51 6.73
CA ASP A 142 -24.65 -2.03 7.45
C ASP A 142 -24.60 -3.57 7.41
N GLU A 143 -24.93 -4.21 8.53
CA GLU A 143 -24.87 -5.67 8.67
C GLU A 143 -25.68 -6.36 7.55
N ARG A 144 -25.12 -7.44 6.98
CA ARG A 144 -25.80 -8.40 6.08
C ARG A 144 -26.10 -7.93 4.65
N ASN A 145 -25.62 -6.76 4.21
CA ASN A 145 -25.69 -6.41 2.79
C ASN A 145 -24.65 -7.20 1.98
N VAL A 146 -25.12 -8.07 1.07
CA VAL A 146 -24.27 -8.81 0.14
C VAL A 146 -24.16 -8.00 -1.14
N ALA A 147 -22.96 -7.50 -1.43
CA ALA A 147 -22.68 -6.81 -2.69
C ALA A 147 -22.43 -7.82 -3.82
N PRO A 148 -22.72 -7.45 -5.09
CA PRO A 148 -22.39 -8.28 -6.23
C PRO A 148 -20.87 -8.53 -6.29
N PRO A 149 -20.43 -9.76 -6.63
CA PRO A 149 -19.03 -10.03 -6.85
C PRO A 149 -18.53 -9.27 -8.09
N PHE A 150 -17.25 -8.93 -8.09
CA PHE A 150 -16.61 -8.33 -9.24
C PHE A 150 -16.20 -9.42 -10.25
N TYR A 151 -16.73 -9.31 -11.48
CA TYR A 151 -16.46 -10.27 -12.57
C TYR A 151 -15.45 -9.75 -13.61
N GLY A 152 -14.72 -8.66 -13.32
CA GLY A 152 -13.77 -8.10 -14.31
C GLY A 152 -12.71 -9.11 -14.74
N GLU A 153 -12.23 -8.99 -15.98
CA GLU A 153 -11.18 -9.88 -16.54
C GLU A 153 -10.03 -9.99 -15.56
N GLN A 154 -9.61 -11.21 -15.20
CA GLN A 154 -8.35 -11.41 -14.48
C GLN A 154 -7.24 -10.82 -15.34
N ALA A 155 -6.63 -9.72 -14.89
CA ALA A 155 -5.31 -9.33 -15.36
C ALA A 155 -4.48 -10.60 -15.23
N THR A 156 -3.97 -11.08 -16.37
CA THR A 156 -3.21 -12.32 -16.40
C THR A 156 -2.19 -12.22 -15.27
N THR A 157 -2.28 -13.14 -14.31
CA THR A 157 -1.45 -13.24 -13.10
C THR A 157 -0.01 -13.64 -13.45
N GLN A 158 0.50 -13.11 -14.58
CA GLN A 158 1.76 -13.43 -15.22
C GLN A 158 2.80 -12.34 -15.02
N ALA A 159 2.49 -11.28 -14.27
CA ALA A 159 3.53 -10.43 -13.71
C ALA A 159 4.25 -11.25 -12.63
N ALA A 160 5.47 -11.71 -12.93
CA ALA A 160 6.35 -12.26 -11.92
C ALA A 160 6.51 -11.24 -10.78
N PRO A 161 6.67 -11.69 -9.52
CA PRO A 161 6.96 -10.79 -8.41
C PRO A 161 8.12 -9.87 -8.77
N ALA A 162 8.01 -8.58 -8.43
CA ALA A 162 9.07 -7.64 -8.70
C ALA A 162 10.37 -8.09 -8.00
N VAL A 163 11.47 -8.14 -8.75
CA VAL A 163 12.79 -8.36 -8.16
C VAL A 163 13.17 -7.12 -7.36
N LEU A 164 13.44 -7.28 -6.07
CA LEU A 164 13.72 -6.18 -5.15
C LEU A 164 15.23 -5.98 -5.00
N MET A 165 15.68 -4.74 -5.13
CA MET A 165 17.06 -4.35 -4.85
C MET A 165 17.25 -4.17 -3.34
N GLU A 166 17.63 -5.24 -2.64
CA GLU A 166 17.94 -5.16 -1.21
C GLU A 166 19.17 -4.29 -0.93
N ALA A 167 19.22 -3.66 0.24
CA ALA A 167 20.29 -2.72 0.59
C ALA A 167 21.69 -3.36 0.56
N HIS A 168 21.81 -4.67 0.81
CA HIS A 168 23.08 -5.41 0.73
C HIS A 168 23.48 -5.81 -0.70
N HIS A 169 22.55 -5.72 -1.66
CA HIS A 169 22.83 -5.88 -3.10
C HIS A 169 23.07 -4.55 -3.82
N ALA A 170 22.50 -3.46 -3.28
CA ALA A 170 22.58 -2.12 -3.84
C ALA A 170 24.03 -1.58 -3.87
N ASP A 171 24.37 -0.79 -4.88
CA ASP A 171 25.63 -0.06 -4.95
C ASP A 171 25.69 1.12 -3.95
N LYS A 172 26.84 1.80 -3.85
CA LYS A 172 27.01 2.89 -2.88
C LYS A 172 25.99 4.03 -3.10
N PRO A 173 25.80 4.58 -4.31
CA PRO A 173 24.80 5.63 -4.56
C PRO A 173 23.37 5.21 -4.19
N THR A 174 22.95 3.98 -4.52
CA THR A 174 21.61 3.48 -4.19
C THR A 174 21.42 3.32 -2.69
N ARG A 175 22.45 2.88 -1.95
CA ARG A 175 22.40 2.83 -0.48
C ARG A 175 22.32 4.22 0.16
N GLU A 176 23.00 5.21 -0.41
CA GLU A 176 22.90 6.61 0.04
C GLU A 176 21.48 7.16 -0.22
N LEU A 177 20.90 6.86 -1.38
CA LEU A 177 19.51 7.17 -1.70
C LEU A 177 18.53 6.51 -0.72
N TYR A 178 18.75 5.25 -0.35
CA TYR A 178 17.96 4.56 0.69
C TYR A 178 18.07 5.23 2.07
N ALA A 179 19.25 5.74 2.43
CA ALA A 179 19.44 6.48 3.67
C ALA A 179 18.69 7.82 3.63
N ASP A 180 18.71 8.54 2.50
CA ASP A 180 17.97 9.78 2.31
C ASP A 180 16.45 9.54 2.33
N ILE A 181 15.95 8.47 1.70
CA ILE A 181 14.52 8.09 1.76
C ILE A 181 14.08 7.85 3.19
N LYS A 182 14.81 7.04 3.97
CA LYS A 182 14.49 6.76 5.37
C LYS A 182 14.47 8.04 6.21
N THR A 183 15.48 8.89 6.03
CA THR A 183 15.61 10.16 6.76
C THR A 183 14.47 11.11 6.38
N THR A 184 14.20 11.25 5.08
CA THR A 184 13.17 12.13 4.57
C THR A 184 11.80 11.65 5.01
N LEU A 185 11.43 10.39 4.82
CA LEU A 185 10.10 9.88 5.19
C LEU A 185 9.94 9.64 6.71
N GLY A 186 11.01 9.73 7.48
CA GLY A 186 10.97 9.51 8.93
C GLY A 186 10.68 8.07 9.32
N VAL A 187 11.04 7.08 8.48
CA VAL A 187 10.79 5.65 8.72
C VAL A 187 12.09 4.84 8.70
N PRO A 188 12.20 3.76 9.48
CA PRO A 188 13.44 2.99 9.60
C PRO A 188 13.68 2.00 8.45
N PHE A 189 12.80 1.96 7.45
CA PHE A 189 12.84 1.01 6.34
C PHE A 189 12.58 1.68 4.99
N VAL A 190 12.89 0.98 3.90
CA VAL A 190 12.61 1.42 2.53
C VAL A 190 11.45 0.59 1.99
N ASN A 191 10.42 1.26 1.49
CA ASN A 191 9.23 0.61 0.92
C ASN A 191 9.61 -0.34 -0.24
N THR A 192 8.79 -1.37 -0.46
CA THR A 192 8.99 -2.38 -1.51
C THR A 192 9.09 -1.75 -2.90
N GLU A 193 8.30 -0.70 -3.12
CA GLU A 193 8.22 0.03 -4.37
C GLU A 193 9.54 0.71 -4.69
N TYR A 194 10.11 1.43 -3.72
CA TYR A 194 11.42 2.06 -3.87
C TYR A 194 12.53 1.03 -4.10
N ARG A 195 12.44 -0.14 -3.46
CA ARG A 195 13.38 -1.24 -3.73
C ARG A 195 13.24 -1.85 -5.12
N ALA A 196 12.04 -1.87 -5.67
CA ALA A 196 11.80 -2.33 -7.04
C ALA A 196 12.28 -1.29 -8.07
N LEU A 197 12.01 0.00 -7.85
CA LEU A 197 12.45 1.08 -8.73
C LEU A 197 13.97 1.24 -8.74
N ALA A 198 14.65 0.90 -7.65
CA ALA A 198 16.11 0.88 -7.56
C ALA A 198 16.81 -0.11 -8.53
N ARG A 199 16.05 -0.95 -9.24
CA ARG A 199 16.58 -1.71 -10.40
C ARG A 199 16.98 -0.80 -11.57
N TRP A 200 16.43 0.41 -11.62
CA TRP A 200 16.81 1.48 -12.55
C TRP A 200 17.37 2.66 -11.76
N PRO A 201 18.61 2.55 -11.22
CA PRO A 201 19.13 3.48 -10.22
C PRO A 201 19.22 4.93 -10.70
N SER A 202 19.55 5.18 -11.97
CA SER A 202 19.59 6.54 -12.52
C SER A 202 18.19 7.14 -12.69
N TYR A 203 17.21 6.39 -13.19
CA TYR A 203 15.80 6.81 -13.15
C TYR A 203 15.34 7.10 -11.73
N PHE A 204 15.57 6.18 -10.79
CA PHE A 204 15.03 6.31 -9.44
C PHE A 204 15.65 7.51 -8.70
N SER A 205 16.94 7.77 -8.92
CA SER A 205 17.62 8.97 -8.44
C SER A 205 17.00 10.26 -8.99
N LEU A 206 16.71 10.33 -10.30
CA LEU A 206 16.04 11.49 -10.91
C LEU A 206 14.61 11.69 -10.39
N ALA A 207 13.83 10.62 -10.35
CA ALA A 207 12.45 10.63 -9.87
C ALA A 207 12.37 11.10 -8.42
N TRP A 208 13.17 10.49 -7.54
CA TRP A 208 13.26 10.88 -6.15
C TRP A 208 13.78 12.31 -5.98
N GLY A 209 14.83 12.70 -6.70
CA GLY A 209 15.39 14.05 -6.61
C GLY A 209 14.39 15.16 -6.94
N SER A 210 13.45 14.89 -7.85
CA SER A 210 12.36 15.81 -8.19
C SER A 210 11.21 15.79 -7.17
N LEU A 211 10.86 14.64 -6.60
CA LEU A 211 9.81 14.52 -5.58
C LEU A 211 10.26 15.07 -4.22
N ARG A 212 11.52 14.83 -3.83
CA ARG A 212 12.05 15.11 -2.49
C ARG A 212 11.76 16.52 -1.98
N PRO A 213 11.89 17.61 -2.77
CA PRO A 213 11.57 18.97 -2.33
C PRO A 213 10.08 19.20 -2.02
N GLN A 214 9.18 18.35 -2.56
CA GLN A 214 7.74 18.43 -2.31
C GLN A 214 7.34 17.76 -1.00
N LEU A 215 8.13 16.80 -0.51
CA LEU A 215 7.81 16.04 0.70
C LEU A 215 7.80 16.95 1.93
N HIS A 216 6.85 16.72 2.84
CA HIS A 216 6.59 17.53 4.05
C HIS A 216 6.22 18.99 3.79
N SER A 217 6.00 19.37 2.53
CA SER A 217 5.39 20.66 2.22
C SER A 217 3.91 20.65 2.63
N ALA A 218 3.37 21.83 2.96
CA ALA A 218 1.95 21.96 3.29
C ALA A 218 1.02 21.43 2.17
N PRO A 219 1.32 21.65 0.86
CA PRO A 219 0.57 21.01 -0.22
C PRO A 219 0.61 19.48 -0.15
N HIS A 220 1.80 18.87 -0.06
CA HIS A 220 1.93 17.40 -0.04
C HIS A 220 1.21 16.76 1.16
N GLU A 221 1.34 17.33 2.36
CA GLU A 221 0.64 16.84 3.55
C GLU A 221 -0.89 16.98 3.44
N ALA A 222 -1.37 18.04 2.76
CA ALA A 222 -2.79 18.20 2.49
C ALA A 222 -3.31 17.11 1.52
N LEU A 223 -2.55 16.77 0.48
CA LEU A 223 -2.90 15.66 -0.43
C LEU A 223 -2.95 14.32 0.31
N CYS A 224 -1.93 14.02 1.13
CA CYS A 224 -1.90 12.80 1.94
C CYS A 224 -3.10 12.70 2.90
N THR A 225 -3.50 13.84 3.48
CA THR A 225 -4.66 13.92 4.38
C THR A 225 -5.96 13.72 3.61
N ALA A 226 -6.11 14.35 2.44
CA ALA A 226 -7.29 14.20 1.60
C ALA A 226 -7.48 12.75 1.11
N LEU A 227 -6.42 12.10 0.65
CA LEU A 227 -6.48 10.68 0.25
C LEU A 227 -6.82 9.75 1.43
N HIS A 228 -6.31 10.05 2.63
CA HIS A 228 -6.70 9.35 3.86
C HIS A 228 -8.19 9.51 4.17
N GLU A 229 -8.72 10.73 4.04
CA GLU A 229 -10.12 11.04 4.30
C GLU A 229 -11.03 10.36 3.28
N GLU A 230 -10.63 10.36 2.01
CA GLU A 230 -11.32 9.68 0.91
C GLU A 230 -11.41 8.16 1.19
N ALA A 231 -10.28 7.52 1.52
CA ALA A 231 -10.27 6.10 1.88
C ALA A 231 -11.19 5.80 3.08
N LEU A 232 -11.18 6.65 4.12
CA LEU A 232 -12.05 6.49 5.28
C LEU A 232 -13.54 6.62 4.91
N GLN A 233 -13.89 7.55 4.00
CA GLN A 233 -15.25 7.69 3.52
C GLN A 233 -15.70 6.47 2.72
N LEU A 234 -14.86 5.97 1.81
CA LEU A 234 -15.14 4.76 1.03
C LEU A 234 -15.37 3.56 1.95
N CYS A 235 -14.47 3.34 2.91
CA CYS A 235 -14.55 2.23 3.86
C CYS A 235 -15.89 2.21 4.61
N ARG A 236 -16.42 3.36 5.02
CA ARG A 236 -17.70 3.43 5.77
C ARG A 236 -18.89 2.89 4.99
N HIS A 237 -18.85 2.95 3.66
CA HIS A 237 -19.95 2.55 2.79
C HIS A 237 -19.80 1.14 2.22
N PHE A 238 -18.72 0.42 2.56
CA PHE A 238 -18.56 -0.95 2.10
C PHE A 238 -19.61 -1.90 2.68
N PRO A 239 -19.96 -2.98 1.96
CA PRO A 239 -20.79 -4.06 2.51
C PRO A 239 -20.06 -4.75 3.68
N ASN A 240 -20.82 -5.29 4.63
CA ASN A 240 -20.28 -6.12 5.72
C ASN A 240 -21.07 -7.43 5.83
N PRO A 241 -20.95 -8.34 4.85
CA PRO A 241 -21.76 -9.57 4.77
C PRO A 241 -21.40 -10.57 5.88
N GLU A 242 -20.16 -10.55 6.34
CA GLU A 242 -19.59 -11.47 7.33
C GLU A 242 -19.67 -10.94 8.77
N GLY A 243 -20.29 -9.77 8.96
CA GLY A 243 -20.50 -9.15 10.27
C GLY A 243 -19.21 -8.89 11.03
N LEU A 244 -18.13 -8.51 10.34
CA LEU A 244 -16.88 -8.13 10.98
C LEU A 244 -17.09 -6.84 11.77
N ASP A 245 -16.89 -6.91 13.09
CA ASP A 245 -17.10 -5.77 13.98
C ASP A 245 -15.88 -5.46 14.86
N ALA A 246 -15.96 -4.36 15.59
CA ALA A 246 -14.87 -3.92 16.46
C ALA A 246 -14.64 -4.87 17.64
N ALA A 247 -15.68 -5.53 18.15
CA ALA A 247 -15.57 -6.40 19.32
C ALA A 247 -14.82 -7.69 18.96
N GLY A 248 -15.24 -8.35 17.88
CA GLY A 248 -14.61 -9.54 17.34
C GLY A 248 -13.15 -9.31 16.95
N LEU A 249 -12.86 -8.23 16.20
CA LEU A 249 -11.49 -7.94 15.79
C LEU A 249 -10.57 -7.61 16.97
N LYS A 250 -11.05 -6.84 17.96
CA LYS A 250 -10.26 -6.55 19.18
C LYS A 250 -10.03 -7.80 20.01
N HIS A 251 -11.04 -8.66 20.14
CA HIS A 251 -10.90 -9.93 20.83
C HIS A 251 -9.85 -10.81 20.17
N ALA A 252 -9.92 -10.99 18.84
CA ALA A 252 -8.94 -11.73 18.06
C ALA A 252 -7.52 -11.15 18.23
N ALA A 253 -7.35 -9.83 18.11
CA ALA A 253 -6.07 -9.16 18.33
C ALA A 253 -5.48 -9.40 19.72
N SER A 254 -6.32 -9.39 20.76
CA SER A 254 -5.89 -9.64 22.14
C SER A 254 -5.39 -11.08 22.40
N GLN A 255 -5.69 -12.02 21.50
CA GLN A 255 -5.14 -13.38 21.59
C GLN A 255 -3.70 -13.47 21.06
N ASP A 256 -3.29 -12.52 20.22
CA ASP A 256 -1.96 -12.53 19.60
C ASP A 256 -0.96 -11.63 20.35
N ALA A 257 -1.39 -10.43 20.75
CA ALA A 257 -0.53 -9.44 21.40
C ALA A 257 -1.36 -8.42 22.20
N ALA A 258 -0.68 -7.48 22.86
CA ALA A 258 -1.37 -6.34 23.46
C ALA A 258 -2.10 -5.55 22.36
N LEU A 259 -3.38 -5.22 22.58
CA LEU A 259 -4.20 -4.50 21.58
C LEU A 259 -3.55 -3.20 21.08
N ALA A 260 -2.83 -2.50 21.97
CA ALA A 260 -2.09 -1.29 21.63
C ALA A 260 -1.02 -1.55 20.56
N GLU A 261 -0.34 -2.69 20.59
CA GLU A 261 0.69 -3.04 19.61
C GLU A 261 0.10 -3.20 18.21
N VAL A 262 -0.93 -4.05 18.07
CA VAL A 262 -1.61 -4.30 16.79
C VAL A 262 -2.22 -3.00 16.23
N LEU A 263 -2.75 -2.15 17.13
CA LEU A 263 -3.27 -0.83 16.78
C LEU A 263 -2.18 0.11 16.27
N GLU A 264 -1.00 0.17 16.90
CA GLU A 264 0.10 1.01 16.42
C GLU A 264 0.63 0.53 15.06
N VAL A 265 0.71 -0.79 14.83
CA VAL A 265 1.06 -1.33 13.50
C VAL A 265 0.02 -0.92 12.45
N SER A 266 -1.27 -1.00 12.78
CA SER A 266 -2.35 -0.54 11.91
C SER A 266 -2.29 0.97 11.65
N ARG A 267 -1.99 1.79 12.67
CA ARG A 267 -1.78 3.24 12.54
C ARG A 267 -0.60 3.58 11.64
N LEU A 268 0.52 2.87 11.80
CA LEU A 268 1.71 3.08 10.98
C LEU A 268 1.40 2.93 9.50
N PHE A 269 0.85 1.79 9.09
CA PHE A 269 0.55 1.54 7.68
C PHE A 269 -0.54 2.47 7.14
N GLN A 270 -1.58 2.73 7.93
CA GLN A 270 -2.66 3.63 7.54
C GLN A 270 -2.19 5.08 7.37
N TRP A 271 -1.19 5.53 8.13
CA TRP A 271 -0.55 6.84 7.96
C TRP A 271 0.43 6.87 6.76
N LEU A 272 1.18 5.79 6.55
CA LEU A 272 2.24 5.68 5.55
C LEU A 272 1.69 5.58 4.12
N LEU A 273 0.66 4.75 3.91
CA LEU A 273 0.14 4.39 2.59
C LEU A 273 -0.36 5.58 1.76
N PRO A 274 -1.09 6.57 2.31
CA PRO A 274 -1.50 7.74 1.53
C PRO A 274 -0.30 8.50 0.92
N GLY A 275 0.76 8.70 1.70
CA GLY A 275 1.97 9.36 1.20
C GLY A 275 2.66 8.53 0.13
N LEU A 276 2.77 7.21 0.33
CA LEU A 276 3.35 6.32 -0.68
C LEU A 276 2.54 6.37 -1.99
N ILE A 277 1.21 6.32 -1.93
CA ILE A 277 0.35 6.36 -3.12
C ILE A 277 0.53 7.67 -3.89
N ILE A 278 0.53 8.83 -3.20
CA ILE A 278 0.78 10.13 -3.83
C ILE A 278 2.19 10.19 -4.45
N ASN A 279 3.20 9.65 -3.76
CA ASN A 279 4.57 9.61 -4.27
C ASN A 279 4.67 8.77 -5.56
N LEU A 280 3.98 7.63 -5.64
CA LEU A 280 3.95 6.79 -6.84
C LEU A 280 3.14 7.42 -7.98
N ALA A 281 2.02 8.08 -7.67
CA ALA A 281 1.25 8.85 -8.65
C ALA A 281 2.10 10.00 -9.23
N TYR A 282 2.90 10.67 -8.39
CA TYR A 282 3.87 11.67 -8.84
C TYR A 282 4.90 11.05 -9.80
N PHE A 283 5.49 9.89 -9.45
CA PHE A 283 6.42 9.18 -10.33
C PHE A 283 5.80 8.73 -11.64
N ARG A 284 4.53 8.31 -11.64
CA ARG A 284 3.78 7.96 -12.86
C ARG A 284 3.63 9.18 -13.75
N ALA A 285 3.28 10.33 -13.20
CA ALA A 285 3.12 11.58 -13.94
C ALA A 285 4.44 12.21 -14.44
N GLN A 286 5.60 11.68 -14.03
CA GLN A 286 6.90 12.05 -14.61
C GLN A 286 7.21 11.28 -15.91
N LEU A 287 6.49 10.20 -16.20
CA LEU A 287 6.63 9.34 -17.38
C LEU A 287 5.39 9.46 -18.28
#